data_AF-A0A528CLK1-F1
#
_entry.id   AF-A0A528CLK1-F1
#
_cell.length_a   1.000
_cell.length_b   1.000
_cell.length_c   1.000
_cell.angle_alpha   90.00
_cell.angle_beta   90.00
_cell.angle_gamma   90.00
#
_symmetry.space_group_name_H-M   'P 1'
#
loop_
_entity.id
_entity.type
_entity.pdbx_description
1 polymer ?
#
loop_
_entity_poly.entity_id
_entity_poly.type
_entity_poly.pdbx_seq_one_letter_code
_entity_poly.pdbx_strand_id
1 'polypeptide(L)'
;LWLHAVSVAQQRTAPAGARLVAPIPNGVDIDALSGRQTKRNFALVLSRICPEKGIHMALDAAKQAGVPLVIGGKVYPYETHTLYFRNE
;
A
#
# COMPACT_ATOMS: atom_id res chain seq x y z
N LEU A 1 -8.18 26.92 -5.78
CA LEU A 1 -7.68 25.65 -6.35
C LEU A 1 -8.77 24.60 -6.18
N TRP A 2 -9.07 23.82 -7.21
CA TRP A 2 -9.97 22.65 -7.14
C TRP A 2 -9.12 21.38 -7.06
N LEU A 3 -9.54 20.41 -6.26
CA LEU A 3 -8.80 19.17 -6.02
C LEU A 3 -9.62 17.95 -6.44
N HIS A 4 -8.92 16.91 -6.91
CA HIS A 4 -9.47 15.57 -7.12
C HIS A 4 -8.85 14.62 -6.09
N ALA A 5 -9.68 13.86 -5.39
CA ALA A 5 -9.23 12.72 -4.60
C ALA A 5 -8.98 11.52 -5.54
N VAL A 6 -8.17 10.54 -5.11
CA VAL A 6 -7.95 9.29 -5.86
C VAL A 6 -8.99 8.22 -5.55
N SER A 7 -9.89 8.47 -4.58
CA SER A 7 -10.99 7.57 -4.23
C SER A 7 -12.11 8.31 -3.50
N VAL A 8 -13.30 7.69 -3.46
CA VAL A 8 -14.45 8.19 -2.68
C VAL A 8 -14.12 8.21 -1.18
N ALA A 9 -13.38 7.21 -0.69
CA ALA A 9 -12.97 7.15 0.71
C ALA A 9 -12.07 8.33 1.09
N GLN A 10 -11.06 8.65 0.27
CA GLN A 10 -10.19 9.80 0.52
C GLN A 10 -10.96 11.12 0.43
N GLN A 11 -11.93 11.24 -0.47
CA GLN A 11 -12.76 12.44 -0.56
C GLN A 11 -13.57 12.68 0.72
N ARG A 12 -14.08 11.61 1.36
CA ARG A 12 -14.82 11.69 2.63
C ARG A 12 -13.95 12.16 3.80
N THR A 13 -12.63 11.92 3.74
CA THR A 13 -11.67 12.33 4.78
C THR A 13 -11.01 13.68 4.48
N ALA A 14 -11.48 14.42 3.47
CA ALA A 14 -10.87 15.68 3.09
C ALA A 14 -11.05 16.75 4.19
N PRO A 15 -10.04 17.62 4.41
CA PRO A 15 -10.15 18.71 5.38
C PRO A 15 -11.32 19.65 5.08
N ALA A 16 -11.90 20.22 6.13
CA ALA A 16 -12.93 21.25 6.00
C ALA A 16 -12.42 22.43 5.16
N GLY A 17 -13.25 22.93 4.25
CA GLY A 17 -12.90 24.02 3.33
C GLY A 17 -12.18 23.58 2.04
N ALA A 18 -11.87 22.29 1.87
CA ALA A 18 -11.35 21.78 0.61
C ALA A 18 -12.42 21.86 -0.51
N ARG A 19 -12.05 22.45 -1.66
CA ARG A 19 -12.90 22.52 -2.85
C ARG A 19 -12.67 21.29 -3.71
N LEU A 20 -13.52 20.27 -3.55
CA LEU A 20 -13.38 18.96 -4.18
C LEU A 20 -14.28 18.83 -5.41
N VAL A 21 -13.77 18.12 -6.42
CA VAL A 21 -14.52 17.61 -7.57
C VAL A 21 -14.60 16.09 -7.44
N ALA A 22 -15.35 15.43 -8.33
CA ALA A 22 -15.43 13.98 -8.40
C ALA A 22 -14.02 13.32 -8.37
N PRO A 23 -13.83 12.21 -7.63
CA PRO A 23 -12.55 11.52 -7.55
C PRO A 23 -12.10 11.01 -8.91
N ILE A 24 -10.80 11.04 -9.15
CA ILE A 24 -10.15 10.45 -10.32
C ILE A 24 -9.14 9.41 -9.81
N PRO A 25 -9.43 8.10 -9.94
CA PRO A 25 -8.49 7.05 -9.58
C PRO A 25 -7.19 7.17 -10.37
N ASN A 26 -6.08 6.74 -9.77
CA ASN A 26 -4.81 6.66 -10.48
C ASN A 26 -4.90 5.62 -11.62
N GLY A 27 -4.47 6.02 -12.82
CA GLY A 27 -4.33 5.10 -13.94
C GLY A 27 -3.20 4.09 -13.72
N VAL A 28 -3.35 2.91 -14.30
CA VAL A 28 -2.31 1.87 -14.38
C VAL A 28 -2.15 1.50 -15.85
N ASP A 29 -0.91 1.55 -16.34
CA ASP A 29 -0.58 1.11 -17.69
C ASP A 29 -0.60 -0.43 -17.74
N ILE A 30 -1.65 -0.98 -18.35
CA ILE A 30 -1.86 -2.42 -18.47
C ILE A 30 -0.98 -3.05 -19.54
N ASP A 31 -0.58 -2.29 -20.55
CA ASP A 31 0.25 -2.78 -21.65
C ASP A 31 1.68 -3.00 -21.15
N ALA A 32 2.18 -2.10 -20.30
CA ALA A 32 3.44 -2.25 -19.58
C ALA A 32 3.46 -3.46 -18.63
N LEU A 33 2.30 -3.96 -18.20
CA LEU A 33 2.15 -5.08 -17.26
C LEU A 33 1.68 -6.38 -17.94
N SER A 34 1.69 -6.45 -19.26
CA SER A 34 1.14 -7.57 -20.04
C SER A 34 1.98 -8.87 -19.97
N GLY A 35 3.16 -8.82 -19.34
CA GLY A 35 4.07 -9.97 -19.20
C GLY A 35 3.46 -11.13 -18.41
N ARG A 36 3.26 -12.28 -19.05
CA ARG A 36 2.75 -13.49 -18.40
C ARG A 36 3.85 -14.19 -17.59
N GLN A 37 3.61 -14.35 -16.29
CA GLN A 37 4.49 -15.09 -15.38
C GLN A 37 3.79 -16.34 -14.86
N THR A 38 4.56 -17.41 -14.62
CA THR A 38 4.03 -18.61 -13.96
C THR A 38 3.72 -18.30 -12.50
N LYS A 39 2.48 -18.61 -12.07
CA LYS A 39 2.06 -18.42 -10.68
C LYS A 39 2.92 -19.28 -9.74
N ARG A 40 3.30 -18.70 -8.61
CA ARG A 40 4.00 -19.37 -7.52
C ARG A 40 3.17 -19.22 -6.25
N ASN A 41 3.36 -20.12 -5.29
CA ASN A 41 2.56 -20.14 -4.06
C ASN A 41 3.15 -19.21 -2.98
N PHE A 42 2.94 -17.91 -3.12
CA PHE A 42 3.31 -16.92 -2.11
C PHE A 42 2.35 -15.72 -2.13
N ALA A 43 2.26 -15.03 -0.99
CA ALA A 43 1.70 -13.69 -0.90
C ALA A 43 2.80 -12.64 -1.12
N LEU A 44 2.46 -11.47 -1.66
CA LEU A 44 3.39 -10.37 -1.93
C LEU A 44 2.91 -9.08 -1.27
N VAL A 45 3.82 -8.43 -0.54
CA VAL A 45 3.67 -7.03 -0.12
C VAL A 45 4.75 -6.21 -0.81
N LEU A 46 4.33 -5.19 -1.56
CA LEU A 46 5.24 -4.24 -2.21
C LEU A 46 4.93 -2.82 -1.73
N SER A 47 5.70 -2.32 -0.77
CA SER A 47 5.47 -1.01 -0.17
C SER A 47 6.71 -0.46 0.53
N ARG A 48 6.65 0.79 0.99
CA ARG A 48 7.56 1.23 2.05
C ARG A 48 7.33 0.40 3.30
N ILE A 49 8.37 0.21 4.10
CA ILE A 49 8.25 -0.41 5.42
C ILE A 49 7.97 0.71 6.42
N CYS A 50 6.70 0.83 6.82
CA CYS A 50 6.19 1.86 7.75
C CYS A 50 4.85 1.44 8.37
N PRO A 51 4.45 2.03 9.51
CA PRO A 51 3.23 1.64 10.23
C PRO A 51 1.97 1.65 9.37
N GLU A 52 1.80 2.68 8.53
CA GLU A 52 0.60 2.86 7.72
C GLU A 52 0.45 1.79 6.64
N LYS A 53 1.50 0.99 6.40
CA LYS A 53 1.47 -0.15 5.47
C LYS A 53 1.19 -1.48 6.15
N GLY A 54 1.23 -1.56 7.49
CA GLY A 54 0.73 -2.71 8.24
C GLY A 54 1.37 -4.06 7.88
N ILE A 55 2.68 -4.07 7.59
CA ILE A 55 3.42 -5.28 7.19
C ILE A 55 3.36 -6.39 8.27
N HIS A 56 3.31 -6.05 9.57
CA HIS A 56 3.12 -7.01 10.67
C HIS A 56 1.79 -7.76 10.53
N MET A 57 0.71 -7.06 10.15
CA MET A 57 -0.59 -7.69 9.87
C MET A 57 -0.50 -8.64 8.67
N ALA A 58 0.29 -8.31 7.65
CA ALA A 58 0.52 -9.20 6.52
C ALA A 58 1.31 -10.46 6.90
N LEU A 59 2.28 -10.34 7.83
CA LEU A 59 3.00 -11.47 8.40
C LEU A 59 2.03 -12.39 9.17
N ASP A 60 1.17 -11.83 10.02
CA ASP A 60 0.17 -12.59 10.75
C ASP A 60 -0.80 -13.32 9.81
N ALA A 61 -1.31 -12.62 8.80
CA ALA A 61 -2.21 -13.20 7.81
C ALA A 61 -1.55 -14.34 7.02
N ALA A 62 -0.30 -14.15 6.59
CA ALA A 62 0.44 -15.18 5.86
C ALA A 62 0.72 -16.42 6.73
N LYS A 63 1.07 -16.21 8.00
CA LYS A 63 1.26 -17.27 8.98
C LYS A 63 -0.04 -18.06 9.22
N GLN A 64 -1.16 -17.37 9.41
CA GLN A 64 -2.47 -17.99 9.58
C GLN A 64 -2.90 -18.79 8.34
N ALA A 65 -2.60 -18.27 7.15
CA ALA A 65 -2.90 -18.94 5.89
C ALA A 65 -1.92 -20.06 5.52
N GLY A 66 -0.79 -20.20 6.23
CA GLY A 66 0.24 -21.19 5.92
C GLY A 66 0.94 -20.96 4.58
N VAL A 67 0.98 -19.71 4.10
CA VAL A 67 1.60 -19.35 2.81
C VAL A 67 2.90 -18.56 3.02
N PRO A 68 3.93 -18.77 2.19
CA PRO A 68 5.10 -17.90 2.18
C PRO A 68 4.72 -16.45 1.86
N LEU A 69 5.34 -15.49 2.56
CA LEU A 69 5.21 -14.07 2.28
C LEU A 69 6.52 -13.50 1.74
N VAL A 70 6.47 -12.84 0.59
CA VAL A 70 7.56 -12.05 0.04
C VAL A 70 7.29 -10.58 0.31
N ILE A 71 8.26 -9.89 0.90
CA ILE A 71 8.16 -8.45 1.21
C ILE A 71 9.21 -7.72 0.36
N GLY A 72 8.74 -6.90 -0.57
CA GLY A 72 9.55 -5.96 -1.34
C GLY A 72 9.35 -4.54 -0.80
N GLY A 73 10.40 -3.91 -0.31
CA GLY A 73 10.26 -2.59 0.28
C GLY A 73 11.53 -2.03 0.89
N LYS A 74 11.49 -0.73 1.20
CA LYS A 74 12.59 -0.04 1.86
C LYS A 74 12.13 0.55 3.19
N VAL A 75 12.94 0.37 4.23
CA VAL A 75 12.87 1.18 5.46
C VAL A 75 13.52 2.52 5.16
N TYR A 76 12.76 3.60 5.25
CA TYR A 76 13.30 4.96 5.15
C TYR A 76 13.79 5.43 6.52
N PRO A 77 14.80 6.32 6.61
CA PRO A 77 15.41 6.73 7.86
C PRO A 77 14.56 7.74 8.65
N TYR A 78 13.24 7.55 8.67
CA TYR A 78 12.33 8.25 9.55
C TYR A 78 12.24 7.45 10.86
N GLU A 79 12.22 8.14 11.99
CA GLU A 79 12.17 7.52 13.31
C GLU A 79 11.02 6.51 13.43
N THR A 80 9.81 6.94 13.06
CA THR A 80 8.60 6.10 13.05
C THR A 80 8.76 4.83 12.22
N HIS A 81 9.43 4.90 11.07
CA HIS A 81 9.65 3.73 10.20
C HIS A 81 10.66 2.75 10.82
N THR A 82 11.68 3.29 11.48
CA THR A 82 12.75 2.49 12.09
C THR A 82 12.25 1.79 13.36
N LEU A 83 11.47 2.50 14.19
CA LEU A 83 10.82 1.92 15.36
C LEU A 83 9.85 0.81 14.96
N TYR A 84 9.02 1.07 13.97
CA TYR A 84 8.10 0.09 13.41
C TYR A 84 8.82 -1.20 12.97
N PHE A 85 9.88 -1.08 12.18
CA PHE A 85 10.63 -2.26 11.70
C PHE A 85 11.33 -3.05 12.82
N ARG A 86 11.63 -2.40 13.95
CA ARG A 86 12.30 -3.06 15.10
C ARG A 86 11.33 -3.75 16.04
N ASN A 87 10.12 -3.20 16.18
CA ASN A 87 9.22 -3.55 17.27
C ASN A 87 8.00 -4.38 16.83
N GLU A 88 7.67 -4.34 15.53
CA GLU A 88 6.54 -5.05 14.92
C GLU A 88 7.02 -6.11 13.93
#